data_AF-A0A2H3D7Z7-F1
#
_entry.id   AF-A0A2H3D7Z7-F1
#
_cell.length_a   1.000
_cell.length_b   1.000
_cell.length_c   1.000
_cell.angle_alpha   90.00
_cell.angle_beta   90.00
_cell.angle_gamma   90.00
#
_symmetry.space_group_name_H-M   'P 1'
#
loop_
_entity.id
_entity.type
_entity.pdbx_description
1 polymer ?
#
loop_
_entity_poly.entity_id
_entity_poly.type
_entity_poly.pdbx_seq_one_letter_code
_entity_poly.pdbx_strand_id
1 'polypeptide(L)'
;MVTTQMMAPSLETARSGALPLPISAEVEAISSYMKQEIDWRNRVSVINRDIDIGMELDEDMHHDMHFNTTDAASEHLIDDIALTSSGYLVSSSPMHAHFPPPTYKPTVISPIKYKSHYSHLLESAPKTEEEVELQAALWESEEQDNARKNLIVGMQATVVLQDRYVDWAQGHLQEVKEAKKNKKSTRPMGDGLAKLLDGNEFFDCVTEWETQREKITNDKAKKKSSQEMHSIALQ
;
A
#
# COMPACT_ATOMS: atom_id res chain seq x y z
N MET A 1 -52.62 -11.67 20.12
CA MET A 1 -51.98 -12.50 19.08
C MET A 1 -51.06 -11.59 18.29
N VAL A 2 -49.75 -11.77 18.42
CA VAL A 2 -48.75 -10.98 17.68
C VAL A 2 -48.57 -11.66 16.33
N THR A 3 -48.85 -10.95 15.24
CA THR A 3 -48.67 -11.46 13.88
C THR A 3 -47.19 -11.33 13.47
N THR A 4 -46.70 -12.23 12.62
CA THR A 4 -45.31 -12.25 12.14
C THR A 4 -44.88 -10.98 11.39
N GLN A 5 -45.82 -10.14 10.95
CA GLN A 5 -45.53 -8.80 10.42
C GLN A 5 -45.21 -7.74 11.49
N MET A 6 -45.41 -8.05 12.78
CA MET A 6 -45.05 -7.17 13.90
C MET A 6 -43.64 -7.46 14.45
N MET A 7 -42.92 -8.43 13.89
CA MET A 7 -41.50 -8.63 14.22
C MET A 7 -40.66 -7.65 13.42
N ALA A 8 -39.93 -6.78 14.12
CA ALA A 8 -38.90 -5.96 13.51
C ALA A 8 -37.89 -6.89 12.79
N PRO A 9 -37.49 -6.59 11.55
CA PRO A 9 -36.50 -7.38 10.84
C PRO A 9 -35.21 -7.46 11.67
N SER A 10 -34.70 -8.68 11.81
CA SER A 10 -33.58 -9.07 12.66
C SER A 10 -32.27 -8.34 12.34
N LEU A 11 -31.48 -8.13 13.40
CA LEU A 11 -30.20 -7.43 13.53
C LEU A 11 -28.99 -8.03 12.76
N GLU A 12 -29.20 -8.79 11.68
CA GLU A 12 -28.07 -9.44 10.98
C GLU A 12 -27.44 -8.58 9.85
N THR A 13 -28.03 -7.43 9.51
CA THR A 13 -27.53 -6.57 8.42
C THR A 13 -26.48 -5.53 8.86
N ALA A 14 -25.91 -5.65 10.06
CA ALA A 14 -25.04 -4.61 10.64
C ALA A 14 -23.51 -4.84 10.49
N ARG A 15 -23.06 -5.82 9.68
CA ARG A 15 -21.61 -6.07 9.49
C ARG A 15 -20.99 -5.50 8.22
N SER A 16 -21.77 -4.95 7.30
CA SER A 16 -21.24 -4.25 6.13
C SER A 16 -21.50 -2.76 6.27
N GLY A 17 -20.63 -2.08 7.03
CA GLY A 17 -20.50 -0.63 6.93
C GLY A 17 -19.93 -0.31 5.54
N ALA A 18 -20.79 -0.21 4.54
CA ALA A 18 -20.43 0.33 3.24
C ALA A 18 -20.10 1.81 3.43
N LEU A 19 -18.82 2.10 3.69
CA LEU A 19 -18.30 3.45 3.51
C LEU A 19 -18.60 3.83 2.04
N PRO A 20 -19.08 5.06 1.77
CA PRO A 20 -19.42 5.51 0.42
C PRO A 20 -18.16 5.84 -0.38
N LEU A 21 -17.20 4.92 -0.42
CA LEU A 21 -15.92 5.07 -1.08
C LEU A 21 -15.70 3.86 -1.97
N PRO A 22 -15.29 4.05 -3.24
CA PRO A 22 -14.82 2.95 -4.06
C PRO A 22 -13.55 2.41 -3.39
N ILE A 23 -13.68 1.28 -2.71
CA ILE A 23 -12.55 0.48 -2.25
C ILE A 23 -11.82 0.05 -3.53
N SER A 24 -10.50 0.24 -3.60
CA SER A 24 -9.76 -0.23 -4.77
C SER A 24 -9.81 -1.75 -4.83
N ALA A 25 -9.77 -2.33 -6.02
CA ALA A 25 -9.84 -3.79 -6.20
C ALA A 25 -8.78 -4.53 -5.38
N GLU A 26 -7.60 -3.92 -5.21
CA GLU A 26 -6.52 -4.45 -4.36
C GLU A 26 -6.93 -4.54 -2.89
N VAL A 27 -7.51 -3.48 -2.35
CA VAL A 27 -7.93 -3.40 -0.95
C VAL A 27 -9.11 -4.33 -0.70
N GLU A 28 -9.99 -4.51 -1.69
CA GLU A 28 -11.10 -5.46 -1.62
C GLU A 28 -10.60 -6.91 -1.57
N ALA A 29 -9.67 -7.30 -2.43
CA ALA A 29 -9.06 -8.63 -2.44
C ALA A 29 -8.40 -8.97 -1.10
N ILE A 30 -7.57 -8.04 -0.57
CA ILE A 30 -6.90 -8.22 0.73
C ILE A 30 -7.92 -8.28 1.87
N SER A 31 -8.92 -7.40 1.88
CA SER A 31 -9.96 -7.36 2.91
C SER A 31 -10.82 -8.63 2.93
N SER A 32 -11.17 -9.15 1.76
CA SER A 32 -11.89 -10.41 1.60
C SER A 32 -11.08 -11.57 2.17
N TYR A 33 -9.81 -11.68 1.80
CA TYR A 33 -8.90 -12.71 2.32
C TYR A 33 -8.75 -12.63 3.84
N MET A 34 -8.53 -11.44 4.39
CA MET A 34 -8.40 -11.25 5.84
C MET A 34 -9.68 -11.66 6.59
N LYS A 35 -10.86 -11.33 6.06
CA LYS A 35 -12.14 -11.75 6.66
C LYS A 35 -12.27 -13.27 6.64
N GLN A 36 -11.95 -13.90 5.51
CA GLN A 36 -11.98 -15.36 5.37
C GLN A 36 -11.05 -16.05 6.38
N GLU A 37 -9.83 -15.52 6.55
CA GLU A 37 -8.84 -16.04 7.50
C GLU A 37 -9.30 -15.88 8.96
N ILE A 38 -9.87 -14.73 9.32
CA ILE A 38 -10.44 -14.50 10.66
C ILE A 38 -11.60 -15.46 10.93
N ASP A 39 -12.52 -15.62 9.97
CA ASP A 39 -13.64 -16.55 10.09
C ASP A 39 -13.17 -18.00 10.20
N TRP A 40 -12.12 -18.38 9.47
CA TRP A 40 -11.50 -19.70 9.58
C TRP A 40 -10.93 -19.94 10.98
N ARG A 41 -10.14 -19.00 11.50
CA ARG A 41 -9.58 -19.09 12.87
C ARG A 41 -10.65 -19.18 13.94
N ASN A 42 -11.73 -18.38 13.79
CA ASN A 42 -12.85 -18.42 14.71
C ASN A 42 -13.58 -19.77 14.68
N ARG A 43 -13.72 -20.41 13.50
CA ARG A 43 -14.32 -21.75 13.37
C ARG A 43 -13.44 -22.85 13.98
N VAL A 44 -12.13 -22.82 13.73
CA VAL A 44 -11.18 -23.80 14.29
C VAL A 44 -11.11 -23.69 15.81
N SER A 45 -11.19 -22.48 16.37
CA SER A 45 -11.22 -22.27 17.82
C SER A 45 -12.49 -22.81 18.51
N VAL A 46 -13.60 -22.98 17.79
CA VAL A 46 -14.85 -23.54 18.33
C VAL A 46 -14.77 -25.07 18.36
N ILE A 47 -14.21 -25.70 17.32
CA ILE A 47 -14.09 -27.17 17.23
C ILE A 47 -13.17 -27.72 18.34
N ASN A 48 -12.14 -26.97 18.74
CA ASN A 48 -11.22 -27.40 19.80
C ASN A 48 -11.77 -27.28 21.23
N ARG A 49 -12.95 -26.69 21.44
CA ARG A 49 -13.57 -26.58 22.79
C ARG A 49 -14.53 -27.72 23.13
N ASP A 50 -14.93 -28.54 22.15
CA ASP A 50 -15.91 -29.61 22.34
C ASP A 50 -15.26 -31.01 22.52
N ILE A 51 -13.93 -31.10 22.60
CA ILE A 51 -13.20 -32.34 22.92
C ILE A 51 -12.67 -32.22 24.35
N ASP A 52 -13.57 -32.27 25.33
CA ASP A 52 -13.24 -32.57 26.73
C ASP A 52 -14.11 -33.74 27.20
N ILE A 53 -13.77 -34.93 26.72
CA ILE A 53 -14.16 -36.20 27.35
C ILE A 53 -12.87 -36.99 27.51
N GLY A 54 -12.39 -37.01 28.76
CA GLY A 54 -11.12 -37.61 29.14
C GLY A 54 -10.97 -39.06 28.70
N MET A 55 -9.81 -39.34 28.10
CA MET A 55 -9.21 -40.66 28.10
C MET A 55 -7.70 -40.50 28.28
N GLU A 56 -7.17 -41.38 29.12
CA GLU A 56 -5.77 -41.51 29.53
C GLU A 56 -4.77 -41.62 28.38
N LEU A 57 -3.58 -41.16 28.73
CA LEU A 57 -2.28 -41.24 28.06
C LEU A 57 -2.07 -42.46 27.15
N ASP A 58 -1.60 -42.20 25.94
CA ASP A 58 -0.46 -42.90 25.38
C ASP A 58 0.43 -41.91 24.62
N GLU A 59 1.72 -41.95 24.94
CA GLU A 59 2.80 -41.19 24.32
C GLU A 59 3.02 -41.65 22.86
N ASP A 60 3.74 -40.82 22.10
CA ASP A 60 4.26 -41.06 20.74
C ASP A 60 3.29 -40.92 19.56
N MET A 61 2.96 -39.66 19.21
CA MET A 61 2.98 -39.25 17.80
C MET A 61 3.53 -37.83 17.69
N HIS A 62 4.80 -37.71 17.29
CA HIS A 62 5.32 -36.53 16.61
C HIS A 62 4.56 -36.34 15.29
N HIS A 63 3.36 -35.77 15.37
CA HIS A 63 2.71 -35.16 14.22
C HIS A 63 3.29 -33.76 14.08
N ASP A 64 4.33 -33.73 13.24
CA ASP A 64 4.77 -32.58 12.49
C ASP A 64 3.53 -31.97 11.81
N MET A 65 2.85 -31.05 12.50
CA MET A 65 1.80 -30.21 11.94
C MET A 65 2.49 -29.22 11.01
N HIS A 66 2.92 -29.73 9.86
CA HIS A 66 3.16 -28.93 8.68
C HIS A 66 1.87 -28.16 8.39
N PHE A 67 1.88 -26.90 8.81
CA PHE A 67 0.95 -25.83 8.47
C PHE A 67 1.00 -25.59 6.95
N ASN A 68 0.54 -26.54 6.15
CA ASN A 68 0.57 -26.48 4.68
C ASN A 68 -0.82 -26.25 4.07
N THR A 69 -1.80 -25.80 4.84
CA THR A 69 -3.17 -25.53 4.35
C THR A 69 -3.44 -24.05 4.06
N THR A 70 -2.40 -23.21 4.01
CA THR A 70 -2.53 -21.77 3.69
C THR A 70 -2.20 -21.42 2.23
N ASP A 71 -1.72 -22.36 1.42
CA ASP A 71 -1.11 -22.03 0.12
C ASP A 71 -2.16 -21.61 -0.92
N ALA A 72 -3.17 -22.43 -1.19
CA ALA A 72 -4.12 -22.19 -2.29
C ALA A 72 -4.91 -20.87 -2.15
N ALA A 73 -5.32 -20.49 -0.93
CA ALA A 73 -6.05 -19.24 -0.71
C ALA A 73 -5.13 -18.01 -0.85
N SER A 74 -3.84 -18.15 -0.52
CA SER A 74 -2.85 -17.09 -0.68
C SER A 74 -2.40 -16.94 -2.13
N GLU A 75 -2.35 -18.03 -2.90
CA GLU A 75 -2.06 -18.01 -4.35
C GLU A 75 -3.14 -17.24 -5.13
N HIS A 76 -4.42 -17.47 -4.83
CA HIS A 76 -5.51 -16.72 -5.45
C HIS A 76 -5.44 -15.22 -5.15
N LEU A 77 -5.05 -14.83 -3.92
CA LEU A 77 -4.83 -13.43 -3.56
C LEU A 77 -3.67 -12.80 -4.36
N ILE A 78 -2.58 -13.55 -4.54
CA ILE A 78 -1.42 -13.14 -5.32
C ILE A 78 -1.82 -12.88 -6.78
N ASP A 79 -2.59 -13.78 -7.37
CA ASP A 79 -3.08 -13.65 -8.75
C ASP A 79 -4.03 -12.45 -8.88
N ASP A 80 -4.96 -12.28 -7.94
CA ASP A 80 -5.89 -11.15 -7.92
C ASP A 80 -5.15 -9.81 -7.84
N ILE A 81 -4.12 -9.70 -6.96
CA ILE A 81 -3.29 -8.50 -6.86
C ILE A 81 -2.44 -8.31 -8.11
N ALA A 82 -1.90 -9.39 -8.71
CA ALA A 82 -1.09 -9.32 -9.93
C ALA A 82 -1.87 -8.75 -11.12
N LEU A 83 -3.19 -8.96 -11.17
CA LEU A 83 -4.09 -8.42 -12.19
C LEU A 83 -4.47 -6.95 -11.98
N THR A 84 -4.10 -6.35 -10.85
CA THR A 84 -4.39 -4.96 -10.54
C THR A 84 -3.28 -3.98 -10.95
N SER A 85 -3.53 -2.69 -10.76
CA SER A 85 -2.53 -1.64 -10.96
C SER A 85 -1.31 -1.79 -10.03
N SER A 86 -1.45 -2.57 -8.95
CA SER A 86 -0.43 -2.84 -7.96
C SER A 86 0.28 -4.18 -8.13
N GLY A 87 0.14 -4.85 -9.28
CA GLY A 87 0.79 -6.15 -9.53
C GLY A 87 2.33 -6.12 -9.43
N TYR A 88 2.94 -4.94 -9.52
CA TYR A 88 4.37 -4.76 -9.24
C TYR A 88 4.76 -5.07 -7.79
N LEU A 89 3.82 -5.07 -6.83
CA LEU A 89 4.07 -5.44 -5.43
C LEU A 89 4.31 -6.94 -5.25
N VAL A 90 3.75 -7.77 -6.14
CA VAL A 90 3.85 -9.23 -6.08
C VAL A 90 4.84 -9.76 -7.13
N SER A 91 5.25 -8.91 -8.07
CA SER A 91 6.29 -9.25 -9.03
C SER A 91 7.65 -9.41 -8.33
N SER A 92 8.38 -10.46 -8.70
CA SER A 92 9.78 -10.66 -8.32
C SER A 92 10.74 -9.66 -9.00
N SER A 93 10.24 -8.82 -9.90
CA SER A 93 11.04 -7.83 -10.62
C SER A 93 11.34 -6.61 -9.72
N PRO A 94 12.58 -6.09 -9.72
CA PRO A 94 12.91 -4.89 -8.96
C PRO A 94 12.06 -3.69 -9.38
N MET A 95 11.49 -2.97 -8.40
CA MET A 95 10.70 -1.77 -8.67
C MET A 95 11.49 -0.77 -9.53
N HIS A 96 11.00 -0.50 -10.73
CA HIS A 96 11.56 0.53 -11.61
C HIS A 96 11.05 1.91 -11.23
N ALA A 97 11.89 2.94 -11.42
CA ALA A 97 11.58 4.33 -11.05
C ALA A 97 10.39 4.93 -11.83
N HIS A 98 9.86 4.24 -12.83
CA HIS A 98 8.69 4.67 -13.59
C HIS A 98 7.36 4.22 -12.99
N PHE A 99 7.37 3.38 -11.95
CA PHE A 99 6.14 3.03 -11.23
C PHE A 99 5.87 4.10 -10.17
N PRO A 100 4.84 4.95 -10.34
CA PRO A 100 4.50 5.93 -9.33
C PRO A 100 4.08 5.21 -8.04
N PRO A 101 4.44 5.74 -6.86
CA PRO A 101 3.96 5.19 -5.61
C PRO A 101 2.42 5.28 -5.56
N PRO A 102 1.75 4.35 -4.87
CA PRO A 102 0.30 4.40 -4.72
C PRO A 102 -0.10 5.69 -4.01
N THR A 103 -0.83 6.57 -4.71
CA THR A 103 -1.23 7.87 -4.17
C THR A 103 -2.40 7.70 -3.22
N TYR A 104 -2.16 7.90 -1.93
CA TYR A 104 -3.23 7.91 -0.94
C TYR A 104 -4.05 9.20 -1.03
N LYS A 105 -5.37 9.06 -1.14
CA LYS A 105 -6.30 10.18 -1.06
C LYS A 105 -6.95 10.18 0.33
N PRO A 106 -6.49 11.03 1.27
CA PRO A 106 -7.10 11.10 2.58
C PRO A 106 -8.56 11.49 2.45
N THR A 107 -9.41 10.75 3.15
CA THR A 107 -10.83 11.05 3.23
C THR A 107 -11.06 12.10 4.30
N VAL A 108 -11.98 13.03 4.01
CA VAL A 108 -12.33 14.07 4.97
C VAL A 108 -13.00 13.41 6.17
N ILE A 109 -12.34 13.44 7.31
CA ILE A 109 -12.92 13.03 8.59
C ILE A 109 -13.68 14.23 9.14
N SER A 110 -14.89 13.99 9.64
CA SER A 110 -15.65 15.02 10.37
C SER A 110 -14.78 15.63 11.48
N PRO A 111 -14.85 16.94 11.73
CA PRO A 111 -14.05 17.57 12.77
C PRO A 111 -14.22 16.87 14.12
N ILE A 112 -13.09 16.62 14.80
CA ILE A 112 -13.12 16.17 16.20
C ILE A 112 -13.72 17.32 17.01
N LYS A 113 -14.91 17.09 17.56
CA LYS A 113 -15.58 18.09 18.37
C LYS A 113 -15.19 17.90 19.82
N TYR A 114 -14.70 18.97 20.44
CA TYR A 114 -14.44 19.00 21.88
C TYR A 114 -15.72 18.91 22.72
N LYS A 115 -16.87 19.27 22.13
CA LYS A 115 -18.18 19.12 22.77
C LYS A 115 -19.02 18.14 21.98
N SER A 116 -19.56 17.15 22.69
CA SER A 116 -20.59 16.22 22.22
C SER A 116 -21.70 16.94 21.47
N HIS A 117 -22.12 16.39 20.33
CA HIS A 117 -23.30 16.87 19.60
C HIS A 117 -24.55 16.82 20.47
N TYR A 118 -24.59 15.83 21.36
CA TYR A 118 -25.68 15.56 22.27
C TYR A 118 -25.40 16.09 23.68
N SER A 119 -24.52 17.10 23.81
CA SER A 119 -24.17 17.71 25.10
C SER A 119 -25.40 18.11 25.91
N HIS A 120 -26.46 18.62 25.29
CA HIS A 120 -27.71 18.94 25.98
C HIS A 120 -28.43 17.70 26.58
N LEU A 121 -28.35 16.53 25.92
CA LEU A 121 -28.91 15.28 26.45
C LEU A 121 -28.01 14.74 27.58
N LEU A 122 -26.70 14.85 27.42
CA LEU A 122 -25.73 14.41 28.42
C LEU A 122 -25.69 15.29 29.67
N GLU A 123 -26.01 16.58 29.55
CA GLU A 123 -26.11 17.53 30.66
C GLU A 123 -27.49 17.48 31.34
N SER A 124 -28.50 16.86 30.70
CA SER A 124 -29.84 16.74 31.29
C SER A 124 -29.87 15.72 32.43
N ALA A 125 -30.61 16.04 33.49
CA ALA A 125 -30.82 15.12 34.60
C ALA A 125 -31.86 14.06 34.21
N PRO A 126 -31.50 12.76 34.24
CA PRO A 126 -32.43 11.69 33.90
C PRO A 126 -33.51 11.59 34.98
N LYS A 127 -34.74 11.34 34.54
CA LYS A 127 -35.94 11.21 35.38
C LYS A 127 -36.31 9.76 35.63
N THR A 128 -35.94 8.86 34.73
CA THR A 128 -36.24 7.43 34.77
C THR A 128 -34.95 6.60 34.75
N GLU A 129 -35.03 5.35 35.20
CA GLU A 129 -33.91 4.41 35.15
C GLU A 129 -33.50 4.11 33.70
N GLU A 130 -34.47 3.97 32.79
CA GLU A 130 -34.21 3.79 31.35
C GLU A 130 -33.43 4.98 30.76
N GLU A 131 -33.73 6.22 31.17
CA GLU A 131 -32.97 7.40 30.72
C GLU A 131 -31.52 7.38 31.21
N VAL A 132 -31.26 6.85 32.42
CA VAL A 132 -29.89 6.68 32.94
C VAL A 132 -29.11 5.69 32.06
N GLU A 133 -29.70 4.55 31.74
CA GLU A 133 -29.07 3.54 30.88
C GLU A 133 -28.79 4.07 29.48
N LEU A 134 -29.76 4.78 28.89
CA LEU A 134 -29.59 5.38 27.56
C LEU A 134 -28.49 6.46 27.56
N GLN A 135 -28.40 7.27 28.61
CA GLN A 135 -27.37 8.28 28.75
C GLN A 135 -25.98 7.66 28.92
N ALA A 136 -25.87 6.54 29.66
CA ALA A 136 -24.64 5.77 29.79
C ALA A 136 -24.21 5.16 28.44
N ALA A 137 -25.13 4.52 27.72
CA ALA A 137 -24.87 3.96 26.39
C ALA A 137 -24.47 5.04 25.38
N LEU A 138 -25.06 6.24 25.46
CA LEU A 138 -24.70 7.37 24.61
C LEU A 138 -23.28 7.88 24.91
N TRP A 139 -22.91 7.99 26.18
CA TRP A 139 -21.53 8.34 26.59
C TRP A 139 -20.52 7.35 26.04
N GLU A 140 -20.76 6.05 26.23
CA GLU A 140 -19.87 4.99 25.77
C GLU A 140 -19.73 5.02 24.24
N SER A 141 -20.84 5.15 23.51
CA SER A 141 -20.85 5.23 22.05
C SER A 141 -20.04 6.44 21.54
N GLU A 142 -20.20 7.62 22.15
CA GLU A 142 -19.41 8.80 21.77
C GLU A 142 -17.92 8.66 22.07
N GLU A 143 -17.56 8.03 23.20
CA GLU A 143 -16.17 7.74 23.53
C GLU A 143 -15.55 6.77 22.52
N GLN A 144 -16.26 5.69 22.18
CA GLN A 144 -15.82 4.73 21.17
C GLN A 144 -15.65 5.37 19.79
N ASP A 145 -16.59 6.22 19.38
CA ASP A 145 -16.51 6.93 18.10
C ASP A 145 -15.38 7.94 18.07
N ASN A 146 -15.12 8.65 19.16
CA ASN A 146 -13.97 9.56 19.28
C ASN A 146 -12.66 8.79 19.24
N ALA A 147 -12.55 7.65 19.95
CA ALA A 147 -11.39 6.78 19.88
C ALA A 147 -11.13 6.28 18.45
N ARG A 148 -12.18 5.82 17.74
CA ARG A 148 -12.09 5.39 16.35
C ARG A 148 -11.65 6.52 15.42
N LYS A 149 -12.21 7.73 15.57
CA LYS A 149 -11.78 8.90 14.79
C LYS A 149 -10.32 9.24 15.03
N ASN A 150 -9.86 9.24 16.28
CA ASN A 150 -8.47 9.49 16.63
C ASN A 150 -7.53 8.46 15.99
N LEU A 151 -7.92 7.18 15.99
CA LEU A 151 -7.17 6.13 15.31
C LEU A 151 -7.05 6.40 13.80
N ILE A 152 -8.17 6.71 13.13
CA ILE A 152 -8.17 6.99 11.69
C ILE A 152 -7.32 8.23 11.38
N VAL A 153 -7.40 9.29 12.20
CA VAL A 153 -6.55 10.49 12.06
C VAL A 153 -5.07 10.12 12.16
N GLY A 154 -4.69 9.29 13.14
CA GLY A 154 -3.32 8.82 13.29
C GLY A 154 -2.83 8.00 12.09
N MET A 155 -3.69 7.12 11.56
CA MET A 155 -3.40 6.34 10.36
C MET A 155 -3.22 7.24 9.14
N GLN A 156 -4.14 8.18 8.90
CA GLN A 156 -4.05 9.13 7.79
C GLN A 156 -2.79 9.99 7.87
N ALA A 157 -2.46 10.50 9.06
CA ALA A 157 -1.24 11.28 9.27
C ALA A 157 0.02 10.48 8.96
N THR A 158 0.06 9.22 9.38
CA THR A 158 1.17 8.31 9.10
C THR A 158 1.33 8.07 7.60
N VAL A 159 0.24 7.81 6.89
CA VAL A 159 0.27 7.58 5.44
C VAL A 159 0.75 8.82 4.68
N VAL A 160 0.28 10.02 5.06
CA VAL A 160 0.75 11.28 4.46
C VAL A 160 2.24 11.50 4.66
N LEU A 161 2.76 11.18 5.85
CA LEU A 161 4.21 11.27 6.13
C LEU A 161 5.01 10.25 5.31
N GLN A 162 4.50 9.02 5.17
CA GLN A 162 5.13 7.97 4.37
C GLN A 162 5.18 8.35 2.89
N ASP A 163 4.08 8.86 2.34
CA ASP A 163 3.98 9.35 0.96
C ASP A 163 5.06 10.42 0.70
N ARG A 164 5.15 11.40 1.60
CA ARG A 164 6.16 12.47 1.50
C ARG A 164 7.59 11.95 1.59
N TYR A 165 7.84 10.95 2.44
CA TYR A 165 9.16 10.34 2.56
C TYR A 165 9.53 9.55 1.29
N VAL A 166 8.59 8.79 0.73
CA VAL A 166 8.79 8.02 -0.50
C VAL A 166 9.09 8.95 -1.67
N ASP A 167 8.32 10.03 -1.84
CA ASP A 167 8.59 11.06 -2.85
C ASP A 167 10.02 11.60 -2.75
N TRP A 168 10.45 11.94 -1.53
CA TRP A 168 11.79 12.46 -1.28
C TRP A 168 12.88 11.42 -1.60
N ALA A 169 12.70 10.17 -1.16
CA ALA A 169 13.64 9.09 -1.44
C ALA A 169 13.73 8.77 -2.94
N GLN A 170 12.60 8.76 -3.65
CA GLN A 170 12.56 8.56 -5.09
C GLN A 170 13.27 9.68 -5.84
N GLY A 171 13.04 10.94 -5.44
CA GLY A 171 13.75 12.10 -5.98
C GLY A 171 15.27 11.95 -5.88
N HIS A 172 15.79 11.57 -4.71
CA HIS A 172 17.23 11.34 -4.54
C HIS A 172 17.75 10.17 -5.38
N LEU A 173 17.00 9.06 -5.49
CA LEU A 173 17.41 7.93 -6.34
C LEU A 173 17.44 8.34 -7.81
N GLN A 174 16.51 9.17 -8.26
CA GLN A 174 16.48 9.69 -9.62
C GLN A 174 17.67 10.62 -9.87
N GLU A 175 17.94 11.58 -8.99
CA GLU A 175 19.11 12.47 -9.08
C GLU A 175 20.42 11.68 -9.14
N VAL A 176 20.59 10.66 -8.31
CA VAL A 176 21.78 9.80 -8.33
C VAL A 176 21.89 9.01 -9.64
N LYS A 177 20.77 8.47 -10.15
CA LYS A 177 20.76 7.76 -11.44
C LYS A 177 21.10 8.70 -12.60
N GLU A 178 20.54 9.90 -12.61
CA GLU A 178 20.82 10.93 -13.62
C GLU A 178 22.27 11.43 -13.52
N ALA A 179 22.78 11.69 -12.32
CA ALA A 179 24.17 12.05 -12.10
C ALA A 179 25.14 10.94 -12.56
N LYS A 180 24.82 9.67 -12.30
CA LYS A 180 25.59 8.52 -12.82
C LYS A 180 25.51 8.42 -14.34
N LYS A 181 24.33 8.64 -14.94
CA LYS A 181 24.17 8.66 -16.40
C LYS A 181 24.99 9.79 -17.04
N ASN A 182 24.99 10.98 -16.43
CA ASN A 182 25.73 12.14 -16.92
C ASN A 182 27.26 11.98 -16.75
N LYS A 183 27.72 11.22 -15.75
CA LYS A 183 29.15 10.90 -15.57
C LYS A 183 29.70 9.90 -16.58
N LYS A 184 28.86 9.10 -17.25
CA LYS A 184 29.28 8.06 -18.21
C LYS A 184 29.77 8.58 -19.56
N SER A 185 29.79 9.89 -19.82
CA SER A 185 30.00 10.42 -21.18
C SER A 185 31.33 11.15 -21.44
N THR A 186 32.26 11.25 -20.49
CA THR A 186 33.43 12.15 -20.72
C THR A 186 34.80 11.50 -20.56
N ARG A 187 34.89 10.24 -20.10
CA ARG A 187 36.18 9.56 -19.96
C ARG A 187 36.20 8.29 -20.83
N PRO A 188 37.32 8.00 -21.51
CA PRO A 188 37.48 6.78 -22.32
C PRO A 188 37.27 5.49 -21.52
N MET A 189 37.37 5.56 -20.19
CA MET A 189 37.17 4.44 -19.26
C MET A 189 36.00 4.76 -18.31
N GLY A 190 34.77 4.62 -18.80
CA GLY A 190 33.53 5.02 -18.11
C GLY A 190 33.12 4.15 -16.90
N ASP A 191 33.86 3.08 -16.62
CA ASP A 191 33.51 2.10 -15.58
C ASP A 191 33.89 2.55 -14.16
N GLY A 192 34.70 3.60 -14.02
CA GLY A 192 35.12 4.13 -12.71
C GLY A 192 36.10 3.25 -11.92
N LEU A 193 36.51 2.11 -12.48
CA LEU A 193 37.53 1.24 -11.93
C LEU A 193 38.89 1.53 -12.57
N ALA A 194 39.95 1.57 -11.77
CA ALA A 194 41.32 1.61 -12.28
C ALA A 194 41.63 0.28 -12.97
N LYS A 195 41.70 0.27 -14.29
CA LYS A 195 42.19 -0.87 -15.08
C LYS A 195 43.66 -0.61 -15.41
N LEU A 196 44.52 -1.60 -15.16
CA LEU A 196 45.88 -1.61 -15.68
C LEU A 196 45.79 -2.06 -17.14
N LEU A 197 45.89 -1.12 -18.07
CA LEU A 197 45.95 -1.44 -19.49
C LEU A 197 47.42 -1.48 -19.93
N ASP A 198 47.75 -2.46 -20.76
CA ASP A 198 49.00 -2.43 -21.50
C ASP A 198 48.96 -1.26 -22.51
N GLY A 199 50.13 -0.67 -22.79
CA GLY A 199 50.22 0.59 -23.54
C GLY A 199 49.45 0.58 -24.86
N ASN A 200 49.45 -0.53 -25.60
CA ASN A 200 48.75 -0.66 -26.88
C ASN A 200 47.22 -0.63 -26.73
N GLU A 201 46.67 -1.32 -25.72
CA GLU A 201 45.22 -1.35 -25.48
C GLU A 201 44.70 0.04 -25.06
N PHE A 202 45.52 0.81 -24.35
CA PHE A 202 45.21 2.19 -24.02
C PHE A 202 45.14 3.08 -25.28
N PHE A 203 46.12 2.96 -26.18
CA PHE A 203 46.13 3.73 -27.43
C PHE A 203 44.92 3.42 -28.31
N ASP A 204 44.56 2.14 -28.46
CA ASP A 204 43.38 1.74 -29.24
C ASP A 204 42.09 2.32 -28.64
N CYS A 205 41.95 2.24 -27.31
CA CYS A 205 40.80 2.77 -26.59
C CYS A 205 40.68 4.31 -26.71
N VAL A 206 41.78 5.04 -26.63
CA VAL A 206 41.80 6.50 -26.81
C VAL A 206 41.45 6.89 -28.24
N THR A 207 42.00 6.17 -29.22
CA THR A 207 41.73 6.43 -30.64
C THR A 207 40.27 6.20 -30.97
N GLU A 208 39.69 5.08 -30.51
CA GLU A 208 38.27 4.81 -30.71
C GLU A 208 37.39 5.89 -30.07
N TRP A 209 37.73 6.33 -28.85
CA TRP A 209 37.02 7.41 -28.16
C TRP A 209 37.08 8.74 -28.91
N GLU A 210 38.24 9.13 -29.45
CA GLU A 210 38.39 10.35 -30.25
C GLU A 210 37.54 10.30 -31.52
N THR A 211 37.56 9.18 -32.24
CA THR A 211 36.74 9.03 -33.46
C THR A 211 35.24 9.05 -33.16
N GLN A 212 34.79 8.45 -32.04
CA GLN A 212 33.39 8.49 -31.62
C GLN A 212 32.98 9.91 -31.23
N ARG A 213 33.84 10.65 -30.53
CA ARG A 213 33.59 12.05 -30.15
C ARG A 213 33.47 12.94 -31.39
N GLU A 214 34.35 12.76 -32.37
CA GLU A 214 34.32 13.53 -33.62
C GLU A 214 33.02 13.27 -34.40
N LYS A 215 32.60 12.00 -34.54
CA LYS A 215 31.31 11.64 -35.15
C LYS A 215 30.13 12.33 -34.46
N ILE A 216 30.07 12.28 -33.13
CA ILE A 216 28.99 12.93 -32.34
C ILE A 216 28.98 14.45 -32.56
N THR A 217 30.15 15.10 -32.60
CA THR A 217 30.22 16.55 -32.84
C THR A 217 29.77 16.91 -34.24
N ASN A 218 30.16 16.12 -35.24
CA ASN A 218 29.79 16.33 -36.64
C ASN A 218 28.27 16.14 -36.85
N ASP A 219 27.68 15.10 -36.25
CA ASP A 219 26.24 14.84 -36.35
C ASP A 219 25.40 15.93 -35.66
N LYS A 220 25.87 16.46 -34.52
CA LYS A 220 25.23 17.62 -33.86
C LYS A 220 25.32 18.87 -34.73
N ALA A 221 26.46 19.12 -35.37
CA ALA A 221 26.64 20.27 -36.27
C ALA A 221 25.72 20.16 -37.48
N LYS A 222 25.63 18.99 -38.12
CA LYS A 222 24.71 18.72 -39.23
C LYS A 222 23.26 18.94 -38.82
N LYS A 223 22.83 18.40 -37.68
CA LYS A 223 21.46 18.58 -37.18
C LYS A 223 21.13 20.05 -36.93
N LYS A 224 22.06 20.82 -36.37
CA LYS A 224 21.89 22.26 -36.15
C LYS A 224 21.77 23.02 -37.48
N SER A 225 22.63 22.72 -38.45
CA SER A 225 22.52 23.33 -39.78
C SER A 225 21.21 22.99 -40.50
N SER A 226 20.70 21.76 -40.37
CA SER A 226 19.41 21.38 -40.95
C SER A 226 18.24 22.11 -40.28
N GLN A 227 18.29 22.33 -38.97
CA GLN A 227 17.27 23.09 -38.24
C GLN A 227 17.29 24.58 -38.61
N GLU A 228 18.47 25.18 -38.77
CA GLU A 228 18.64 26.57 -39.22
C GLU A 228 18.11 26.74 -40.65
N MET A 229 18.46 25.84 -41.57
CA MET A 229 17.94 25.85 -42.95
C MET A 229 16.41 25.69 -43.00
N HIS A 230 15.84 24.82 -42.17
CA HIS A 230 14.39 24.66 -42.06
C HIS A 230 13.70 25.90 -41.46
N SER A 231 14.34 26.57 -40.50
CA SER A 231 13.80 27.82 -39.93
C SER A 231 13.82 28.99 -40.91
N ILE A 232 14.82 29.06 -41.79
CA ILE A 232 14.93 30.07 -42.85
C ILE A 232 13.90 29.81 -43.97
N ALA A 233 13.60 28.55 -44.27
CA ALA A 233 12.64 28.18 -45.32
C ALA A 233 11.16 28.42 -44.94
N LEU A 234 10.85 28.64 -43.66
CA LEU A 234 9.51 28.88 -43.13
C LEU A 234 9.17 30.37 -42.95
N GLN A 235 10.10 31.26 -43.27
CA GLN A 235 9.97 32.71 -43.16
C GLN A 235 9.79 33.36 -44.53
#